data_AF-A0A7S2SUB1-F1
#
_entry.id   AF-A0A7S2SUB1-F1
#
_cell.length_a   1.000
_cell.length_b   1.000
_cell.length_c   1.000
_cell.angle_alpha   90.00
_cell.angle_beta   90.00
_cell.angle_gamma   90.00
#
_symmetry.space_group_name_H-M   'P 1'
#
loop_
_entity.id
_entity.type
_entity.pdbx_description
1 polymer ?
#
loop_
_entity_poly.entity_id
_entity_poly.type
_entity_poly.pdbx_seq_one_letter_code
_entity_poly.pdbx_strand_id
1 'polypeptide(L)'
;MEDFDSSVGWKVAQTLFGVKTSYRPDDTSGILWIKLEGDLENTPLFEQLAVVRETDLFSAWVPFCSQSRLLQRIGLAEVVTWFNLAPPFLQRDAVIHAYACDCTW
;
A
#
# COMPACT_ATOMS: atom_id res chain seq x y z
N MET A 1 -0.59 -22.86 13.93
CA MET A 1 -0.84 -21.64 13.15
C MET A 1 -1.35 -22.13 11.80
N GLU A 2 -2.67 -22.18 11.65
CA GLU A 2 -3.31 -22.73 10.45
C GLU A 2 -3.09 -21.79 9.27
N ASP A 3 -2.67 -22.36 8.15
CA ASP A 3 -2.31 -21.69 6.92
C ASP A 3 -3.60 -21.25 6.19
N PHE A 4 -4.07 -20.03 6.45
CA PHE A 4 -5.22 -19.44 5.78
C PHE A 4 -5.01 -19.25 4.25
N ASP A 5 -3.80 -19.49 3.73
CA ASP A 5 -3.31 -18.96 2.45
C ASP A 5 -3.50 -19.89 1.24
N SER A 6 -3.87 -21.17 1.44
CA SER A 6 -4.04 -22.12 0.31
C SER A 6 -5.46 -22.13 -0.30
N SER A 7 -6.42 -21.38 0.25
CA SER A 7 -7.84 -21.61 -0.04
C SER A 7 -8.53 -20.61 -1.00
N VAL A 8 -7.87 -19.55 -1.51
CA VAL A 8 -8.58 -18.53 -2.32
C VAL A 8 -7.77 -17.90 -3.47
N GLY A 9 -7.13 -18.72 -4.32
CA GLY A 9 -6.60 -18.25 -5.62
C GLY A 9 -5.49 -17.18 -5.56
N TRP A 10 -4.95 -16.89 -4.39
CA TRP A 10 -3.80 -16.01 -4.21
C TRP A 10 -2.54 -16.67 -4.75
N LYS A 11 -1.76 -15.90 -5.51
CA LYS A 11 -0.48 -16.32 -6.08
C LYS A 11 0.62 -15.46 -5.47
N VAL A 12 1.66 -16.09 -4.95
CA VAL A 12 2.85 -15.37 -4.50
C VAL A 12 3.58 -14.82 -5.72
N ALA A 13 3.76 -13.50 -5.79
CA ALA A 13 4.55 -12.86 -6.84
C ALA A 13 6.04 -12.89 -6.49
N GLN A 14 6.39 -12.45 -5.28
CA GLN A 14 7.77 -12.33 -4.83
C GLN A 14 7.85 -12.12 -3.31
N THR A 15 9.03 -12.36 -2.75
CA THR A 15 9.42 -11.91 -1.42
C THR A 15 10.68 -11.06 -1.55
N LEU A 16 10.63 -9.79 -1.16
CA LEU A 16 11.74 -8.86 -1.27
C LEU A 16 11.83 -8.00 0.00
N PHE A 17 13.04 -7.87 0.56
CA PHE A 17 13.29 -7.13 1.82
C PHE A 17 12.38 -7.56 2.99
N GLY A 18 12.08 -8.86 3.10
CA GLY A 18 11.20 -9.39 4.15
C GLY A 18 9.71 -9.16 3.89
N VAL A 19 9.33 -8.50 2.78
CA VAL A 19 7.94 -8.28 2.39
C VAL A 19 7.53 -9.30 1.32
N LYS A 20 6.57 -10.16 1.66
CA LYS A 20 5.87 -11.07 0.74
C LYS A 20 4.78 -10.31 0.00
N THR A 21 4.85 -10.33 -1.33
CA THR A 21 3.81 -9.79 -2.22
C THR A 21 3.01 -10.96 -2.82
N SER A 22 1.70 -10.97 -2.59
CA SER A 22 0.75 -11.90 -3.20
C SER A 22 -0.28 -11.14 -4.03
N TYR A 23 -0.81 -11.76 -5.07
CA TYR A 23 -1.83 -11.17 -5.92
C TYR A 23 -2.93 -12.17 -6.30
N ARG A 24 -4.11 -11.66 -6.59
CA ARG A 24 -5.25 -12.45 -7.07
C ARG A 24 -5.99 -11.64 -8.14
N PRO A 25 -5.90 -12.02 -9.43
CA PRO A 25 -6.70 -11.38 -10.47
C PRO A 25 -8.16 -11.83 -10.35
N ASP A 26 -9.08 -10.92 -10.67
CA ASP A 26 -10.49 -11.23 -10.91
C ASP A 26 -10.79 -10.98 -12.39
N ASP A 27 -10.84 -12.07 -13.18
CA ASP A 27 -11.02 -12.02 -14.63
C ASP A 27 -12.42 -11.51 -15.04
N THR A 28 -13.39 -11.46 -14.11
CA THR A 28 -14.75 -10.97 -14.41
C THR A 28 -14.84 -9.47 -14.25
N SER A 29 -14.26 -8.91 -13.18
CA SER A 29 -14.29 -7.46 -12.91
C SER A 29 -13.10 -6.71 -13.50
N GLY A 30 -12.02 -7.41 -13.88
CA GLY A 30 -10.74 -6.81 -14.26
C GLY A 30 -9.96 -6.22 -13.07
N ILE A 31 -10.40 -6.47 -11.83
CA ILE A 31 -9.74 -5.99 -10.62
C ILE A 31 -8.55 -6.91 -10.29
N LEU A 32 -7.39 -6.30 -10.01
CA LEU A 32 -6.25 -6.99 -9.45
C LEU A 32 -6.16 -6.72 -7.94
N TRP A 33 -6.30 -7.77 -7.15
CA TRP A 33 -6.07 -7.70 -5.71
C TRP A 33 -4.59 -7.91 -5.42
N ILE A 34 -4.00 -7.03 -4.61
CA ILE A 34 -2.60 -7.10 -4.18
C ILE A 34 -2.58 -7.14 -2.65
N LYS A 35 -1.76 -8.04 -2.09
CA LYS A 35 -1.53 -8.19 -0.66
C LYS A 35 -0.03 -8.09 -0.39
N LEU A 36 0.34 -7.26 0.58
CA LEU A 36 1.72 -7.09 1.05
C LEU A 36 1.77 -7.51 2.53
N GLU A 37 2.67 -8.40 2.88
CA GLU A 37 2.85 -8.90 4.25
C GLU A 37 4.34 -8.87 4.60
N GLY A 38 4.69 -8.29 5.74
CA GLY A 38 6.06 -8.27 6.23
C GLY A 38 6.12 -7.73 7.64
N ASP A 39 7.11 -8.16 8.40
CA ASP A 39 7.36 -7.69 9.75
C ASP A 39 8.31 -6.49 9.71
N LEU A 40 7.98 -5.45 10.48
CA LEU A 40 8.82 -4.27 10.64
C LEU A 40 9.41 -4.26 12.05
N GLU A 41 10.72 -4.47 12.15
CA GLU A 41 11.44 -4.39 13.41
C GLU A 41 11.73 -2.92 13.78
N ASN A 42 11.74 -2.61 15.08
CA ASN A 42 12.08 -1.28 15.62
C ASN A 42 11.29 -0.12 15.01
N THR A 43 10.06 -0.38 14.52
CA THR A 43 9.23 0.63 13.88
C THR A 43 7.88 0.71 14.60
N PRO A 44 7.73 1.55 15.64
CA PRO A 44 6.48 1.71 16.37
C PRO A 44 5.31 2.05 15.44
N LEU A 45 4.11 1.52 15.74
CA LEU A 45 2.93 1.71 14.90
C LEU A 45 2.64 3.19 14.58
N PHE A 46 2.76 4.08 15.56
CA PHE A 46 2.50 5.50 15.34
C PHE A 46 3.50 6.16 14.37
N GLU A 47 4.74 5.70 14.32
CA GLU A 47 5.73 6.19 13.36
C GLU A 47 5.40 5.71 11.94
N GLN A 48 4.96 4.46 11.79
CA GLN A 48 4.46 3.93 10.51
C GLN A 48 3.27 4.74 10.01
N LEU A 49 2.30 5.01 10.90
CA LEU A 49 1.12 5.81 10.57
C LEU A 49 1.47 7.26 10.24
N ALA A 50 2.49 7.84 10.88
CA ALA A 50 2.97 9.18 10.56
C ALA A 50 3.47 9.24 9.11
N VAL A 51 4.33 8.29 8.70
CA VAL A 51 4.84 8.20 7.32
C VAL A 51 3.70 8.06 6.31
N VAL A 52 2.72 7.18 6.58
CA VAL A 52 1.55 7.01 5.68
C VAL A 52 0.71 8.28 5.59
N ARG A 53 0.62 9.08 6.66
CA ARG A 53 -0.17 10.31 6.68
C ARG A 53 0.53 11.50 6.05
N GLU A 54 1.85 11.45 5.94
CA GLU A 54 2.68 12.45 5.25
C GLU A 54 2.68 12.24 3.73
N THR A 55 1.49 12.01 3.16
CA THR A 55 1.36 11.72 1.72
C THR A 55 1.86 12.86 0.82
N ASP A 56 1.85 14.11 1.32
CA ASP A 56 2.44 15.26 0.63
C ASP A 56 3.95 15.11 0.41
N LEU A 57 4.63 14.29 1.22
CA LEU A 57 6.07 14.04 1.15
C LEU A 57 6.42 12.78 0.35
N PHE A 58 5.46 12.06 -0.21
CA PHE A 58 5.77 10.84 -0.98
C PHE A 58 6.73 11.10 -2.14
N SER A 59 6.62 12.24 -2.82
CA SER A 59 7.57 12.63 -3.87
C SER A 59 9.04 12.75 -3.41
N ALA A 60 9.29 12.85 -2.10
CA ALA A 60 10.64 12.93 -1.55
C ALA A 60 11.32 11.55 -1.39
N TRP A 61 10.56 10.45 -1.34
CA TRP A 61 11.12 9.14 -0.99
C TRP A 61 10.50 7.94 -1.71
N VAL A 62 9.24 8.03 -2.17
CA VAL A 62 8.59 6.93 -2.89
C VAL A 62 9.22 6.81 -4.28
N PRO A 63 9.73 5.62 -4.66
CA PRO A 63 10.32 5.41 -5.97
C PRO A 63 9.37 5.80 -7.10
N PHE A 64 9.88 6.55 -8.07
CA PHE A 64 9.14 7.02 -9.24
C PHE A 64 7.95 7.96 -8.94
N CYS A 65 7.72 8.38 -7.69
CA CYS A 65 6.71 9.37 -7.37
C CYS A 65 7.21 10.76 -7.72
N SER A 66 6.65 11.36 -8.77
CA SER A 66 7.04 12.70 -9.22
C SER A 66 6.34 13.81 -8.44
N GLN A 67 5.11 13.57 -8.02
CA GLN A 67 4.25 14.51 -7.30
C GLN A 67 3.29 13.74 -6.41
N SER A 68 2.95 14.31 -5.27
CA SER A 68 1.95 13.78 -4.35
C SER A 68 1.25 14.91 -3.61
N ARG A 69 0.00 14.70 -3.22
CA ARG A 69 -0.80 15.69 -2.51
C ARG A 69 -1.87 15.02 -1.66
N LEU A 70 -1.95 15.41 -0.39
CA LEU A 70 -3.09 15.12 0.47
C LEU A 70 -4.30 15.91 -0.04
N LEU A 71 -5.34 15.19 -0.47
CA LEU A 71 -6.58 15.80 -0.94
C LEU A 71 -7.55 16.05 0.23
N GLN A 72 -7.68 15.08 1.14
CA GLN A 72 -8.57 15.19 2.28
C GLN A 72 -8.08 14.36 3.46
N ARG A 73 -8.18 14.92 4.66
CA ARG A 73 -8.04 14.19 5.93
C ARG A 73 -9.45 13.96 6.49
N ILE A 74 -9.95 12.73 6.39
CA ILE A 74 -11.29 12.38 6.86
C ILE A 74 -11.26 12.07 8.35
N GLY A 75 -10.23 11.35 8.80
CA GLY A 75 -10.07 10.97 10.20
C GLY A 75 -8.61 10.88 10.64
N LEU A 76 -8.40 10.24 11.80
CA LEU A 76 -7.06 9.97 12.31
C LEU A 76 -6.33 8.89 11.50
N ALA A 77 -7.07 7.91 11.01
CA ALA A 77 -6.57 6.75 10.26
C ALA A 77 -7.16 6.66 8.84
N GLU A 78 -7.74 7.76 8.33
CA GLU A 78 -8.45 7.79 7.04
C GLU A 78 -8.09 9.05 6.25
N VAL A 79 -7.58 8.85 5.04
CA VAL A 79 -7.11 9.93 4.17
C VAL A 79 -7.44 9.65 2.71
N VAL A 80 -7.58 10.73 1.93
CA VAL A 80 -7.64 10.69 0.47
C VAL A 80 -6.41 11.41 -0.07
N THR A 81 -5.64 10.74 -0.92
CA THR A 81 -4.39 11.25 -1.48
C THR A 81 -4.38 11.09 -2.99
N TRP A 82 -3.72 12.01 -3.68
CA TRP A 82 -3.37 11.89 -5.09
C TRP A 82 -1.86 11.81 -5.23
N PHE A 83 -1.40 11.01 -6.19
CA PHE A 83 0.02 10.97 -6.55
C PHE A 83 0.20 10.60 -8.02
N ASN A 84 1.36 10.97 -8.56
CA ASN A 84 1.76 10.69 -9.93
C ASN A 84 3.04 9.84 -9.95
N LEU A 85 2.91 8.59 -10.42
CA LEU A 85 4.02 7.67 -10.66
C LEU A 85 4.51 7.79 -12.11
N ALA A 86 5.80 8.03 -12.25
CA ALA A 86 6.49 8.14 -13.55
C ALA A 86 7.68 7.17 -13.65
N PRO A 87 7.45 5.84 -13.66
CA PRO A 87 8.51 4.89 -14.02
C PRO A 87 8.93 5.07 -15.49
N PRO A 88 10.09 4.51 -15.92
CA PRO A 88 10.53 4.62 -17.31
C PRO A 88 9.44 4.18 -18.31
N PHE A 89 9.18 5.03 -19.31
CA PHE A 89 8.21 4.82 -20.39
C PHE A 89 6.72 4.78 -20.00
N LEU A 90 6.38 5.06 -18.74
CA LEU A 90 4.99 5.05 -18.28
C LEU A 90 4.76 6.17 -17.26
N GLN A 91 3.67 6.93 -17.43
CA GLN A 91 3.21 7.89 -16.44
C GLN A 91 1.76 7.61 -16.09
N ARG A 92 1.47 7.47 -14.80
CA ARG A 92 0.13 7.21 -14.27
C ARG A 92 -0.05 7.96 -12.96
N ASP A 93 -1.18 8.63 -12.84
CA ASP A 93 -1.63 9.16 -11.58
C ASP A 93 -2.80 8.34 -11.01
N ALA A 94 -3.01 8.48 -9.71
CA ALA A 94 -4.10 7.81 -9.01
C ALA A 94 -4.56 8.65 -7.82
N VAL A 95 -5.85 8.47 -7.48
CA VAL A 95 -6.41 8.90 -6.21
C VAL A 95 -6.65 7.65 -5.36
N ILE A 96 -6.13 7.63 -4.15
CA ILE A 96 -6.34 6.55 -3.19
C ILE A 96 -7.12 7.07 -1.99
N HIS A 97 -8.14 6.31 -1.59
CA HIS A 97 -8.79 6.43 -0.30
C HIS A 97 -8.22 5.34 0.62
N ALA A 98 -7.39 5.75 1.57
CA ALA A 98 -6.66 4.85 2.44
C ALA A 98 -7.27 4.82 3.85
N TYR A 99 -7.28 3.62 4.42
CA TYR A 99 -7.72 3.34 5.78
C TYR A 99 -6.62 2.56 6.50
N ALA A 100 -6.22 3.00 7.69
CA ALA A 100 -5.34 2.25 8.55
C ALA A 100 -6.16 1.51 9.61
N CYS A 101 -5.78 0.26 9.86
CA CYS A 101 -6.39 -0.60 10.85
C CYS A 101 -5.27 -1.23 11.67
N ASP A 102 -5.44 -1.29 12.98
CA ASP A 102 -4.59 -2.03 13.89
C ASP A 102 -5.32 -3.31 14.32
N CYS A 103 -4.58 -4.40 14.51
CA CYS A 103 -5.10 -5.69 14.98
C CYS A 103 -4.74 -5.96 16.45
N THR A 104 -4.42 -4.93 17.23
CA THR A 104 -4.27 -5.05 18.67
C THR A 104 -5.61 -5.36 19.34
N TRP A 105 -5.65 -6.46 20.09
CA TRP A 105 -6.71 -6.85 21.02
C TRP A 105 -6.29 -6.53 22.44
#